data_AF-A0A838Q0F1-F1
#
_entry.id   AF-A0A838Q0F1-F1
#
_cell.length_a   1.000
_cell.length_b   1.000
_cell.length_c   1.000
_cell.angle_alpha   90.00
_cell.angle_beta   90.00
_cell.angle_gamma   90.00
#
_symmetry.space_group_name_H-M   'P 1'
#
loop_
_entity.id
_entity.type
_entity.pdbx_description
1 polymer ?
#
loop_
_entity_poly.entity_id
_entity_poly.type
_entity_poly.pdbx_seq_one_letter_code
_entity_poly.pdbx_strand_id
1 'polypeptide(L)'
;MRRAGLVIASLLFAGCGEPAVDVSLPPREEGQQVLDQAGILDGADIAQRLEGLRDGGLDVVALTYESEQAGCGEAFRAGGEIVRIWDVDVAVVAVAEPGDFAAEAAPRQRCLGVRPRDTELVPGGVRERIAEQLVPPIAARNDWTGAFLVAIDAIAEARQ
;
A
#
# COMPACT_ATOMS: atom_id res chain seq x y z
N MET A 1 -43.37 -35.61 21.12
CA MET A 1 -42.26 -35.04 20.32
C MET A 1 -42.23 -33.53 20.54
N ARG A 2 -41.29 -33.02 21.35
CA ARG A 2 -41.03 -31.58 21.50
C ARG A 2 -39.53 -31.38 21.30
N ARG A 3 -39.16 -30.72 20.21
CA ARG A 3 -37.77 -30.45 19.82
C ARG A 3 -37.21 -29.36 20.73
N ALA A 4 -36.05 -29.64 21.31
CA ALA A 4 -35.22 -28.68 22.02
C ALA A 4 -34.73 -27.62 21.03
N GLY A 5 -35.03 -26.35 21.31
CA GLY A 5 -34.41 -25.21 20.64
C GLY A 5 -33.09 -24.92 21.33
N LEU A 6 -31.99 -25.34 20.70
CA LEU A 6 -30.65 -24.94 21.10
C LEU A 6 -30.45 -23.48 20.67
N VAL A 7 -30.49 -22.56 21.63
CA VAL A 7 -30.07 -21.16 21.43
C VAL A 7 -28.55 -21.15 21.49
N ILE A 8 -27.90 -21.07 20.33
CA ILE A 8 -26.46 -20.80 20.25
C ILE A 8 -26.29 -19.30 20.47
N ALA A 9 -25.83 -18.92 21.65
CA ALA A 9 -25.41 -17.57 21.95
C ALA A 9 -24.08 -17.30 21.23
N SER A 10 -24.10 -16.41 20.24
CA SER A 10 -22.90 -15.91 19.57
C SER A 10 -22.09 -15.06 20.57
N LEU A 11 -20.97 -15.60 21.04
CA LEU A 11 -19.95 -14.87 21.78
C LEU A 11 -19.30 -13.84 20.84
N LEU A 12 -19.68 -12.57 21.00
CA LEU A 12 -18.95 -11.42 20.47
C LEU A 12 -17.63 -11.32 21.22
N PHE A 13 -16.55 -11.84 20.63
CA PHE A 13 -15.21 -11.50 21.05
C PHE A 13 -14.93 -10.07 20.60
N ALA A 14 -15.20 -9.10 21.47
CA ALA A 14 -14.60 -7.77 21.41
C ALA A 14 -13.11 -7.91 21.78
N GLY A 15 -12.33 -8.49 20.87
CA GLY A 15 -10.89 -8.31 20.90
C GLY A 15 -10.61 -6.88 20.51
N CYS A 16 -9.98 -6.11 21.39
CA CYS A 16 -9.27 -4.89 21.00
C CYS A 16 -8.04 -5.26 20.15
N GLY A 17 -8.27 -5.96 19.04
CA GLY A 17 -7.28 -6.18 17.99
C GLY A 17 -7.43 -5.07 16.97
N GLU A 18 -6.32 -4.60 16.43
CA GLU A 18 -6.37 -3.72 15.26
C GLU A 18 -7.26 -4.38 14.19
N PRO A 19 -8.13 -3.60 13.52
CA PRO A 19 -9.03 -4.16 12.51
C PRO A 19 -8.21 -4.88 11.43
N ALA A 20 -8.76 -5.92 10.80
CA ALA A 20 -8.05 -6.56 9.69
C ALA A 20 -7.77 -5.54 8.57
N VAL A 21 -6.64 -5.72 7.88
CA VAL A 21 -6.31 -4.95 6.68
C VAL A 21 -7.37 -5.25 5.62
N ASP A 22 -7.91 -4.21 5.01
CA ASP A 22 -9.05 -4.28 4.11
C ASP A 22 -8.59 -4.28 2.65
N VAL A 23 -7.68 -5.20 2.33
CA VAL A 23 -7.15 -5.39 0.98
C VAL A 23 -7.14 -6.87 0.63
N SER A 24 -7.60 -7.19 -0.58
CA SER A 24 -7.49 -8.54 -1.13
C SER A 24 -6.15 -8.68 -1.84
N LEU A 25 -5.26 -9.52 -1.33
CA LEU A 25 -3.96 -9.78 -1.94
C LEU A 25 -3.98 -11.12 -2.68
N PRO A 26 -4.07 -11.14 -4.02
CA PRO A 26 -3.95 -12.37 -4.78
C PRO A 26 -2.53 -12.95 -4.67
N PRO A 27 -2.33 -14.23 -5.00
CA PRO A 27 -0.99 -14.77 -5.21
C PRO A 27 -0.24 -13.93 -6.25
N ARG A 28 1.06 -13.71 -6.03
CA ARG A 28 1.90 -12.96 -6.95
C ARG A 28 2.15 -13.78 -8.22
N GLU A 29 1.91 -13.18 -9.38
CA GLU A 29 2.33 -13.75 -10.66
C GLU A 29 3.83 -13.57 -10.89
N GLU A 30 4.44 -14.44 -11.69
CA GLU A 30 5.87 -14.37 -11.97
C GLU A 30 6.24 -13.00 -12.56
N GLY A 31 7.19 -12.30 -11.91
CA GLY A 31 7.65 -10.99 -12.33
C GLY A 31 6.70 -9.83 -12.05
N GLN A 32 5.54 -10.05 -11.44
CA GLN A 32 4.58 -9.00 -11.10
C GLN A 32 5.16 -8.02 -10.08
N GLN A 33 5.12 -6.71 -10.36
CA GLN A 33 5.54 -5.67 -9.42
C GLN A 33 4.47 -4.60 -9.16
N VAL A 34 3.36 -4.64 -9.90
CA VAL A 34 2.27 -3.67 -9.75
C VAL A 34 0.96 -4.43 -9.49
N LEU A 35 0.25 -3.99 -8.45
CA LEU A 35 -1.11 -4.38 -8.12
C LEU A 35 -1.97 -3.12 -8.03
N ASP A 36 -2.43 -2.63 -9.18
CA ASP A 36 -3.23 -1.39 -9.28
C ASP A 36 -4.72 -1.71 -9.20
N GLN A 37 -5.25 -1.96 -7.99
CA GLN A 37 -6.68 -2.29 -7.83
C GLN A 37 -7.57 -1.06 -7.97
N ALA A 38 -7.04 0.14 -7.69
CA ALA A 38 -7.77 1.39 -7.83
C ALA A 38 -7.77 1.91 -9.29
N GLY A 39 -6.91 1.39 -10.18
CA GLY A 39 -6.83 1.81 -11.58
C GLY A 39 -6.32 3.25 -11.75
N ILE A 40 -5.41 3.68 -10.87
CA ILE A 40 -4.93 5.09 -10.79
C ILE A 40 -3.52 5.26 -11.34
N LEU A 41 -2.87 4.17 -11.75
CA LEU A 41 -1.49 4.18 -12.20
C LEU A 41 -1.42 4.09 -13.72
N ASP A 42 -0.51 4.88 -14.29
CA ASP A 42 0.02 4.55 -15.61
C ASP A 42 1.04 3.42 -15.43
N GLY A 43 0.58 2.19 -15.62
CA GLY A 43 1.33 0.99 -15.30
C GLY A 43 2.65 0.82 -16.06
N ALA A 44 2.80 1.43 -17.24
CA ALA A 44 4.00 1.26 -18.07
C ALA A 44 5.24 1.92 -17.44
N ASP A 45 5.11 3.17 -16.98
CA ASP A 45 6.21 3.94 -16.41
C ASP A 45 6.66 3.36 -15.06
N ILE A 46 5.70 2.98 -14.22
CA ILE A 46 5.99 2.38 -12.92
C ILE A 46 6.61 1.00 -13.09
N ALA A 47 6.05 0.15 -13.97
CA ALA A 47 6.60 -1.19 -14.19
C ALA A 47 8.04 -1.14 -14.68
N GLN A 48 8.36 -0.26 -15.64
CA GLN A 48 9.74 -0.09 -16.12
C GLN A 48 10.69 0.32 -14.99
N ARG A 49 10.27 1.25 -14.12
CA ARG A 49 11.12 1.72 -13.02
C ARG A 49 11.36 0.63 -11.98
N LEU A 50 10.31 -0.12 -11.63
CA LEU A 50 10.38 -1.23 -10.67
C LEU A 50 11.21 -2.41 -11.22
N GLU A 51 11.10 -2.70 -12.52
CA GLU A 51 11.92 -3.73 -13.18
C GLU A 51 13.41 -3.41 -13.08
N GLY A 52 13.79 -2.15 -13.34
CA GLY A 52 15.17 -1.70 -13.17
C GLY A 52 15.71 -1.85 -11.75
N LEU A 53 14.86 -1.70 -10.72
CA LEU A 53 15.26 -1.97 -9.32
C LEU A 53 15.44 -3.45 -9.05
N ARG A 54 14.54 -4.29 -9.58
CA ARG A 54 14.64 -5.75 -9.46
C ARG A 54 15.91 -6.29 -10.11
N ASP A 55 16.25 -5.80 -11.30
CA ASP A 55 17.50 -6.14 -11.99
C ASP A 55 18.74 -5.68 -11.20
N GLY A 56 18.60 -4.60 -10.42
CA GLY A 56 19.58 -4.13 -9.44
C GLY A 56 19.58 -4.89 -8.11
N GLY A 57 18.75 -5.93 -7.96
CA GLY A 57 18.67 -6.75 -6.76
C GLY A 57 17.83 -6.16 -5.63
N LEU A 58 16.86 -5.29 -5.93
CA LEU A 58 15.89 -4.77 -4.97
C LEU A 58 14.46 -4.99 -5.49
N ASP A 59 13.72 -5.88 -4.85
CA ASP A 59 12.35 -6.19 -5.25
C ASP A 59 11.34 -5.24 -4.60
N VAL A 60 11.03 -4.16 -5.33
CA VAL A 60 10.02 -3.18 -4.94
C VAL A 60 8.71 -3.46 -5.68
N VAL A 61 7.59 -3.33 -4.96
CA VAL A 61 6.24 -3.45 -5.54
C VAL A 61 5.38 -2.22 -5.23
N ALA A 62 4.45 -1.95 -6.13
CA ALA A 62 3.43 -0.91 -6.02
C ALA A 62 2.05 -1.53 -5.81
N LEU A 63 1.30 -1.03 -4.85
CA LEU A 63 -0.09 -1.41 -4.57
C LEU A 63 -0.96 -0.16 -4.48
N THR A 64 -2.11 -0.19 -5.15
CA THR A 64 -3.19 0.79 -4.96
C THR A 64 -4.49 0.05 -4.67
N TYR A 65 -5.31 0.59 -3.78
CA TYR A 65 -6.66 0.08 -3.52
C TYR A 65 -7.48 1.14 -2.77
N GLU A 66 -8.79 0.97 -2.77
CA GLU A 66 -9.72 1.80 -2.00
C GLU A 66 -10.25 1.02 -0.79
N SER A 67 -10.46 1.71 0.33
CA SER A 67 -11.02 1.13 1.56
C SER A 67 -11.71 2.17 2.42
N GLU A 68 -12.78 1.79 3.12
CA GLU A 68 -13.43 2.62 4.16
C GLU A 68 -12.52 2.87 5.37
N GLN A 69 -11.38 2.16 5.48
CA GLN A 69 -10.36 2.35 6.53
C GLN A 69 -9.18 3.21 6.05
N ALA A 70 -9.31 3.92 4.94
CA ALA A 70 -8.20 4.60 4.29
C ALA A 70 -7.45 5.59 5.19
N GLY A 71 -6.12 5.55 5.07
CA GLY A 71 -5.20 6.44 5.77
C GLY A 71 -3.80 5.86 5.82
N CYS A 72 -2.85 6.61 6.37
CA CYS A 72 -1.45 6.19 6.39
C CYS A 72 -1.19 4.95 7.25
N GLY A 73 -1.98 4.76 8.31
CA GLY A 73 -1.94 3.53 9.11
C GLY A 73 -2.34 2.30 8.28
N GLU A 74 -3.37 2.44 7.45
CA GLU A 74 -3.84 1.36 6.58
C GLU A 74 -2.85 1.06 5.44
N ALA A 75 -2.31 2.09 4.79
CA ALA A 75 -1.23 1.93 3.82
C ALA A 75 -0.02 1.18 4.41
N PHE A 76 0.37 1.51 5.65
CA PHE A 76 1.49 0.86 6.33
C PHE A 76 1.20 -0.61 6.67
N ARG A 77 0.00 -0.93 7.17
CA ARG A 77 -0.40 -2.30 7.51
C ARG A 77 -0.51 -3.16 6.25
N ALA A 78 -1.17 -2.67 5.20
CA ALA A 78 -1.23 -3.34 3.91
C ALA A 78 0.16 -3.55 3.29
N GLY A 79 1.05 -2.57 3.42
CA GLY A 79 2.45 -2.70 3.04
C GLY A 79 3.14 -3.86 3.77
N GLY A 80 2.81 -4.08 5.04
CA GLY A 80 3.38 -5.19 5.81
C GLY A 80 2.86 -6.54 5.33
N GLU A 81 1.57 -6.61 5.04
CA GLU A 81 0.94 -7.83 4.54
C GLU A 81 1.44 -8.22 3.15
N ILE A 82 1.55 -7.27 2.21
CA ILE A 82 2.08 -7.56 0.88
C ILE A 82 3.57 -7.93 0.93
N VAL A 83 4.40 -7.24 1.73
CA VAL A 83 5.81 -7.64 1.96
C VAL A 83 5.90 -9.09 2.43
N ARG A 84 5.03 -9.48 3.36
CA ARG A 84 5.01 -10.82 3.95
C ARG A 84 4.48 -11.89 2.99
N ILE A 85 3.38 -11.61 2.28
CA ILE A 85 2.68 -12.59 1.44
C ILE A 85 3.39 -12.78 0.10
N TRP A 86 3.91 -11.69 -0.48
CA TRP A 86 4.63 -11.71 -1.76
C TRP A 86 6.13 -11.93 -1.62
N ASP A 87 6.65 -11.93 -0.39
CA ASP A 87 8.08 -12.07 -0.08
C ASP A 87 8.94 -11.08 -0.89
N VAL A 88 8.57 -9.79 -0.85
CA VAL A 88 9.28 -8.68 -1.53
C VAL A 88 10.15 -7.89 -0.56
N ASP A 89 11.02 -7.01 -1.05
CA ASP A 89 11.88 -6.18 -0.19
C ASP A 89 11.15 -4.95 0.31
N VAL A 90 10.38 -4.29 -0.55
CA VAL A 90 9.69 -3.03 -0.24
C VAL A 90 8.35 -2.95 -0.93
N ALA A 91 7.33 -2.48 -0.21
CA ALA A 91 6.04 -2.12 -0.76
C ALA A 91 5.82 -0.61 -0.70
N VAL A 92 5.39 -0.03 -1.81
CA VAL A 92 4.83 1.31 -1.91
C VAL A 92 3.33 1.16 -2.06
N VAL A 93 2.55 1.72 -1.14
CA VAL A 93 1.11 1.48 -1.04
C VAL A 93 0.36 2.79 -1.03
N ALA A 94 -0.55 2.99 -1.97
CA ALA A 94 -1.54 4.07 -1.92
C ALA A 94 -2.92 3.53 -1.54
N VAL A 95 -3.58 4.22 -0.61
CA VAL A 95 -4.95 3.92 -0.19
C VAL A 95 -5.76 5.20 -0.07
N ALA A 96 -7.04 5.12 -0.44
CA ALA A 96 -8.02 6.20 -0.31
C ALA A 96 -9.41 5.61 -0.01
N GLU A 97 -10.36 6.43 0.44
CA GLU A 97 -11.75 5.98 0.52
C GLU A 97 -12.31 5.73 -0.89
N PRO A 98 -13.40 4.95 -1.04
CA PRO A 98 -13.99 4.70 -2.34
C PRO A 98 -14.33 5.99 -3.12
N GLY A 99 -13.74 6.16 -4.30
CA GLY A 99 -13.92 7.33 -5.18
C GLY A 99 -12.99 8.51 -4.91
N ASP A 100 -12.21 8.49 -3.83
CA ASP A 100 -11.39 9.63 -3.42
C ASP A 100 -10.16 9.86 -4.30
N PHE A 101 -9.67 8.82 -4.97
CA PHE A 101 -8.58 8.99 -5.94
C PHE A 101 -8.98 9.84 -7.14
N ALA A 102 -10.26 9.83 -7.51
CA ALA A 102 -10.83 10.61 -8.62
C ALA A 102 -11.36 11.99 -8.19
N ALA A 103 -11.43 12.29 -6.89
CA ALA A 103 -11.99 13.54 -6.38
C ALA A 103 -11.10 14.75 -6.68
N GLU A 104 -11.70 15.86 -7.15
CA GLU A 104 -10.99 17.11 -7.51
C GLU A 104 -10.36 17.83 -6.30
N ALA A 105 -10.97 17.68 -5.11
CA ALA A 105 -10.38 18.13 -3.86
C ALA A 105 -9.65 16.97 -3.21
N ALA A 106 -8.53 17.22 -2.54
CA ALA A 106 -7.81 16.19 -1.79
C ALA A 106 -8.47 15.95 -0.42
N PRO A 107 -9.26 14.88 -0.21
CA PRO A 107 -9.71 14.51 1.12
C PRO A 107 -8.50 14.14 1.98
N ARG A 108 -8.66 14.33 3.30
CA ARG A 108 -7.63 14.06 4.31
C ARG A 108 -7.24 12.57 4.43
N GLN A 109 -7.90 11.69 3.70
CA GLN A 109 -7.88 10.23 3.92
C GLN A 109 -7.08 9.47 2.86
N ARG A 110 -6.50 10.18 1.88
CA ARG A 110 -5.63 9.59 0.86
C ARG A 110 -4.20 9.58 1.38
N CYS A 111 -3.55 8.42 1.33
CA CYS A 111 -2.16 8.31 1.74
C CYS A 111 -1.37 7.38 0.83
N LEU A 112 -0.09 7.68 0.66
CA LEU A 112 0.88 6.76 0.11
C LEU A 112 1.96 6.51 1.17
N GLY A 113 2.13 5.24 1.53
CA GLY A 113 3.09 4.77 2.52
C GLY A 113 4.16 3.87 1.89
N VAL A 114 5.31 3.81 2.56
CA VAL A 114 6.42 2.91 2.18
C VAL A 114 6.69 1.96 3.33
N ARG A 115 6.67 0.66 3.02
CA ARG A 115 6.92 -0.41 3.99
C ARG A 115 8.03 -1.33 3.48
N PRO A 116 9.24 -1.26 4.06
CA PRO A 116 10.28 -2.22 3.76
C PRO A 116 10.14 -3.46 4.66
N ARG A 117 10.69 -4.60 4.20
CA ARG A 117 10.90 -5.82 5.00
C ARG A 117 11.82 -5.56 6.18
N ASP A 118 12.89 -4.80 5.94
CA ASP A 118 13.86 -4.36 6.95
C ASP A 118 14.05 -2.84 6.87
N THR A 119 14.15 -2.19 8.03
CA THR A 119 14.43 -0.75 8.12
C THR A 119 15.77 -0.33 7.50
N GLU A 120 16.73 -1.24 7.36
CA GLU A 120 18.01 -1.00 6.68
C GLU A 120 17.84 -0.82 5.17
N LEU A 121 16.82 -1.45 4.57
CA LEU A 121 16.53 -1.31 3.13
C LEU A 121 16.02 0.08 2.78
N VAL A 122 15.19 0.66 3.66
CA VAL A 122 14.68 2.03 3.51
C VAL A 122 14.63 2.72 4.89
N PRO A 123 15.64 3.57 5.20
CA PRO A 123 15.74 4.24 6.48
C PRO A 123 14.50 5.08 6.84
N GLY A 124 14.23 5.22 8.13
CA GLY A 124 13.08 5.98 8.65
C GLY A 124 12.98 7.40 8.07
N GLY A 125 14.10 8.13 8.04
CA GLY A 125 14.14 9.49 7.50
C GLY A 125 13.83 9.57 6.00
N VAL A 126 14.13 8.53 5.21
CA VAL A 126 13.75 8.47 3.80
C VAL A 126 12.24 8.26 3.67
N ARG A 127 11.66 7.36 4.47
CA ARG A 127 10.21 7.10 4.48
C ARG A 127 9.41 8.32 4.92
N GLU A 128 9.87 9.02 5.96
CA GLU A 128 9.30 10.28 6.43
C GLU A 128 9.38 11.36 5.36
N ARG A 129 10.54 11.54 4.72
CA ARG A 129 10.71 12.48 3.60
C ARG A 129 9.75 12.18 2.44
N ILE A 130 9.56 10.91 2.08
CA ILE A 130 8.59 10.50 1.06
C ILE A 130 7.17 10.92 1.49
N ALA A 131 6.74 10.52 2.69
CA ALA A 131 5.37 10.71 3.18
C ALA A 131 5.01 12.17 3.45
N GLU A 132 5.96 13.00 3.89
CA GLU A 132 5.67 14.35 4.37
C GLU A 132 6.09 15.46 3.40
N GLN A 133 7.07 15.20 2.52
CA GLN A 133 7.66 16.26 1.69
C GLN A 133 7.50 15.99 0.19
N LEU A 134 7.81 14.78 -0.26
CA LEU A 134 7.89 14.48 -1.70
C LEU A 134 6.53 14.16 -2.31
N VAL A 135 5.78 13.25 -1.69
CA VAL A 135 4.50 12.76 -2.20
C VAL A 135 3.36 13.77 -2.06
N PRO A 136 3.14 14.41 -0.88
CA PRO A 136 1.96 15.26 -0.67
C PRO A 136 1.72 16.33 -1.74
N PRO A 137 2.72 17.11 -2.21
CA PRO A 137 2.46 18.13 -3.23
C PRO A 137 2.07 17.55 -4.59
N ILE A 138 2.44 16.30 -4.89
CA ILE A 138 2.13 15.61 -6.16
C ILE A 138 0.74 14.95 -6.07
N ALA A 139 0.49 14.21 -4.99
CA ALA A 139 -0.80 13.59 -4.72
C ALA A 139 -1.93 14.62 -4.54
N ALA A 140 -1.63 15.83 -4.05
CA ALA A 140 -2.59 16.93 -3.98
C ALA A 140 -3.10 17.38 -5.38
N ARG A 141 -2.36 17.07 -6.44
CA ARG A 141 -2.75 17.33 -7.84
C ARG A 141 -3.37 16.10 -8.53
N ASN A 142 -3.67 15.04 -7.77
CA ASN A 142 -4.12 13.72 -8.25
C ASN A 142 -3.13 13.04 -9.21
N ASP A 143 -1.85 13.43 -9.18
CA ASP A 143 -0.79 12.79 -9.96
C ASP A 143 -0.23 11.60 -9.18
N TRP A 144 -1.00 10.51 -9.13
CA TRP A 144 -0.62 9.32 -8.37
C TRP A 144 0.55 8.57 -8.99
N THR A 145 0.60 8.46 -10.33
CA THR A 145 1.77 7.91 -11.03
C THR A 145 3.04 8.66 -10.65
N GLY A 146 3.04 10.00 -10.72
CA GLY A 146 4.19 10.81 -10.32
C GLY A 146 4.55 10.66 -8.85
N ALA A 147 3.55 10.54 -7.96
CA ALA A 147 3.79 10.29 -6.55
C ALA A 147 4.51 8.96 -6.29
N PHE A 148 4.11 7.89 -7.00
CA PHE A 148 4.80 6.60 -6.94
C PHE A 148 6.22 6.68 -7.49
N LEU A 149 6.41 7.28 -8.67
CA LEU A 149 7.74 7.40 -9.29
C LEU A 149 8.72 8.12 -8.36
N VAL A 150 8.31 9.24 -7.75
CA VAL A 150 9.17 9.98 -6.81
C VAL A 150 9.46 9.17 -5.53
N ALA A 151 8.48 8.40 -5.03
CA ALA A 151 8.74 7.51 -3.89
C ALA A 151 9.73 6.40 -4.25
N ILE A 152 9.58 5.79 -5.42
CA ILE A 152 10.45 4.73 -5.95
C ILE A 152 11.87 5.26 -6.19
N ASP A 153 12.01 6.48 -6.73
CA ASP A 153 13.29 7.14 -6.94
C ASP A 153 14.01 7.40 -5.60
N ALA A 154 13.29 7.94 -4.61
CA ALA A 154 13.85 8.17 -3.28
C ALA A 154 14.30 6.87 -2.58
N ILE A 155 13.61 5.76 -2.82
CA ILE A 155 14.03 4.42 -2.34
C ILE A 155 15.31 3.98 -3.05
N ALA A 156 15.40 4.16 -4.37
CA ALA A 156 16.56 3.81 -5.16
C ALA A 156 17.82 4.59 -4.74
N GLU A 157 17.67 5.89 -4.48
CA GLU A 157 18.75 6.77 -4.03
C GLU A 157 19.27 6.42 -2.63
N ALA A 158 18.41 5.94 -1.75
CA ALA A 158 18.78 5.59 -0.37
C ALA A 158 19.79 4.42 -0.28
N ARG A 159 20.05 3.73 -1.39
CA ARG A 159 20.96 2.59 -1.50
C ARG A 159 22.36 2.93 -2.03
N GLN A 160 22.58 4.18 -2.46
CA GLN A 160 23.87 4.67 -2.96
C GLN A 160 24.75 5.16 -1.80
#